data_AF-A0A9W9AKP3-F1
#
_entry.id   AF-A0A9W9AKP3-F1
#
_cell.length_a   1.000
_cell.length_b   1.000
_cell.length_c   1.000
_cell.angle_alpha   90.00
_cell.angle_beta   90.00
_cell.angle_gamma   90.00
#
_symmetry.space_group_name_H-M   'P 1'
#
loop_
_entity.id
_entity.type
_entity.pdbx_description
1 polymer ?
#
loop_
_entity_poly.entity_id
_entity_poly.type
_entity_poly.pdbx_seq_one_letter_code
_entity_poly.pdbx_strand_id
1 'polypeptide(L)'
;MHLLLLNLEDLLLCLWRGTLKREVSDTDAWEWVKLVGSTWEDHGKTVANTTQYFPSSFQRPPRNPAEKLSSGYKATEYYLYVFGLGPGLFRTILDAEYWQNFCQLTSGVHILLQWSITGGQIQNAQRLLVNFAEGYENLYYQRREDRLHFCRPCVHTVGAHAVSEIIRLGPGAYSTQFAMERTIGDLGQEVKQPSNPFANLAQRALRRAQVNALKIILPEVDSDTGYTLPKGAIDLGEGRVLLRPRERKLYQAEFKEGDLLMNQFGSSYVRRWGR
;
A
#
# COMPACT_ATOMS: atom_id res chain seq x y z
N MET A 1 5.14 -6.69 5.36
CA MET A 1 4.05 -5.71 5.58
C MET A 1 4.54 -4.61 6.50
N HIS A 2 4.69 -4.85 7.80
CA HIS A 2 5.02 -3.81 8.78
C HIS A 2 6.30 -2.99 8.52
N LEU A 3 7.36 -3.59 7.97
CA LEU A 3 8.61 -2.88 7.67
C LEU A 3 8.42 -1.73 6.65
N LEU A 4 7.85 -2.06 5.49
CA LEU A 4 7.78 -1.19 4.30
C LEU A 4 6.36 -0.67 4.00
N LEU A 5 5.38 -0.95 4.87
CA LEU A 5 3.96 -0.59 4.70
C LEU A 5 3.39 0.08 5.97
N LEU A 6 4.26 0.47 6.90
CA LEU A 6 3.90 1.04 8.20
C LEU A 6 5.11 1.76 8.84
N ASN A 7 6.15 1.02 9.23
CA ASN A 7 7.19 1.53 10.14
C ASN A 7 8.11 2.56 9.47
N LEU A 8 8.48 2.33 8.21
CA LEU A 8 9.38 3.22 7.49
C LEU A 8 8.64 4.48 7.03
N GLU A 9 7.40 4.33 6.55
CA GLU A 9 6.56 5.46 6.17
C GLU A 9 6.17 6.33 7.36
N ASP A 10 5.80 5.71 8.49
CA ASP A 10 5.52 6.44 9.73
C ASP A 10 6.74 7.26 10.16
N LEU A 11 7.94 6.66 10.11
CA LEU A 11 9.16 7.36 10.46
C LEU A 11 9.43 8.56 9.54
N LEU A 12 9.41 8.36 8.23
CA LEU A 12 9.68 9.42 7.25
C LEU A 12 8.65 10.54 7.34
N LEU A 13 7.36 10.20 7.46
CA LEU A 13 6.31 11.20 7.63
C LEU A 13 6.43 11.92 8.97
N CYS A 14 6.80 11.23 10.06
CA CYS A 14 7.05 11.88 11.34
C CYS A 14 8.23 12.86 11.29
N LEU A 15 9.29 12.52 10.55
CA LEU A 15 10.42 13.42 10.32
C LEU A 15 9.98 14.65 9.55
N TRP A 16 9.37 14.48 8.38
CA TRP A 16 8.99 15.61 7.52
C TRP A 16 7.87 16.48 8.10
N ARG A 17 7.07 15.96 9.02
CA ARG A 17 6.06 16.71 9.77
C ARG A 17 6.57 17.27 11.10
N GLY A 18 7.78 16.91 11.52
CA GLY A 18 8.36 17.34 12.80
C GLY A 18 7.58 16.83 14.02
N THR A 19 6.94 15.65 13.92
CA THR A 19 6.11 15.09 15.01
C THR A 19 6.87 14.11 15.91
N LEU A 20 8.15 13.85 15.64
CA LEU A 20 8.98 13.09 16.57
C LEU A 20 9.22 13.89 17.86
N LYS A 21 9.26 13.17 18.98
CA LYS A 21 9.57 13.77 20.28
C LYS A 21 10.98 14.32 20.23
N ARG A 22 11.13 15.59 20.57
CA ARG A 22 12.42 16.28 20.61
C ARG A 22 13.07 16.12 21.99
N GLU A 23 14.37 15.83 22.02
CA GLU A 23 15.17 15.87 23.24
C GLU A 23 15.52 17.32 23.61
N VAL A 24 15.69 17.60 24.90
CA VAL A 24 15.90 18.97 25.40
C VAL A 24 17.20 19.59 24.88
N SER A 25 18.22 18.76 24.65
CA SER A 25 19.53 19.19 24.14
C SER A 25 19.56 19.47 22.63
N ASP A 26 18.61 18.92 21.87
CA ASP A 26 18.52 19.21 20.43
C ASP A 26 17.86 20.57 20.27
N THR A 27 18.64 21.61 19.99
CA THR A 27 18.17 23.01 19.84
C THR A 27 18.10 23.48 18.39
N ASP A 28 18.48 22.63 17.43
CA ASP A 28 18.49 22.96 16.02
C ASP A 28 17.09 23.09 15.42
N ALA A 29 16.95 23.88 14.36
CA ALA A 29 15.81 23.78 13.47
C ALA A 29 16.00 22.56 12.56
N TRP A 30 15.00 21.68 12.49
CA TRP A 30 15.03 20.52 11.60
C TRP A 30 14.68 20.95 10.17
N GLU A 31 15.68 21.07 9.31
CA GLU A 31 15.55 21.58 7.94
C GLU A 31 14.61 20.72 7.06
N TRP A 32 14.53 19.43 7.36
CA TRP A 32 13.67 18.45 6.68
C TRP A 32 12.18 18.56 7.06
N VAL A 33 11.82 19.39 8.04
CA VAL A 33 10.41 19.59 8.43
C VAL A 33 9.74 20.52 7.41
N LYS A 34 9.14 19.92 6.38
CA LYS A 34 8.48 20.63 5.27
C LYS A 34 6.97 20.41 5.21
N LEU A 35 6.47 19.32 5.79
CA LEU A 35 5.05 18.94 5.77
C LEU A 35 4.34 19.45 7.03
N VAL A 36 4.26 20.77 7.19
CA VAL A 36 3.59 21.43 8.33
C VAL A 36 2.63 22.52 7.87
N GLY A 37 1.66 22.86 8.71
CA GLY A 37 0.67 23.92 8.44
C GLY A 37 -0.08 23.72 7.12
N SER A 38 -0.24 24.81 6.35
CA SER A 38 -0.95 24.79 5.06
C SER A 38 -0.30 23.86 4.04
N THR A 39 1.03 23.71 4.05
CA THR A 39 1.74 22.79 3.15
C THR A 39 1.27 21.36 3.35
N TRP A 40 1.03 20.94 4.59
CA TRP A 40 0.53 19.59 4.88
C TRP A 40 -0.92 19.40 4.42
N GLU A 41 -1.77 20.40 4.65
CA GLU A 41 -3.17 20.37 4.23
C GLU A 41 -3.31 20.33 2.70
N ASP A 42 -2.55 21.15 1.99
CA ASP A 42 -2.58 21.24 0.54
C ASP A 42 -1.95 20.00 -0.12
N HIS A 43 -0.87 19.47 0.46
CA HIS A 43 -0.34 18.18 0.07
C HIS A 43 -1.39 17.08 0.25
N GLY A 44 -2.11 17.08 1.36
CA GLY A 44 -3.17 16.13 1.65
C GLY A 44 -4.31 16.14 0.62
N LYS A 45 -4.75 17.35 0.21
CA LYS A 45 -5.73 17.53 -0.88
C LYS A 45 -5.18 17.03 -2.20
N THR A 46 -3.90 17.29 -2.49
CA THR A 46 -3.23 16.83 -3.71
C THR A 46 -3.22 15.31 -3.80
N VAL A 47 -2.87 14.61 -2.71
CA VAL A 47 -2.94 13.15 -2.63
C VAL A 47 -4.37 12.66 -2.88
N ALA A 48 -5.37 13.24 -2.23
CA ALA A 48 -6.77 12.84 -2.43
C ALA A 48 -7.22 13.04 -3.89
N ASN A 49 -6.82 14.12 -4.55
CA ASN A 49 -7.16 14.43 -5.94
C ASN A 49 -6.55 13.45 -6.95
N THR A 50 -5.52 12.68 -6.55
CA THR A 50 -4.95 11.62 -7.42
C THR A 50 -5.84 10.40 -7.55
N THR A 51 -6.83 10.24 -6.65
CA THR A 51 -7.76 9.10 -6.61
C THR A 51 -8.39 8.79 -7.97
N GLN A 52 -8.73 9.82 -8.75
CA GLN A 52 -9.37 9.65 -10.06
C GLN A 52 -8.48 8.95 -11.10
N TYR A 53 -7.16 8.94 -10.89
CA TYR A 53 -6.19 8.32 -11.80
C TYR A 53 -5.85 6.88 -11.41
N PHE A 54 -6.37 6.37 -10.28
CA PHE A 54 -6.17 4.99 -9.90
C PHE A 54 -7.15 4.07 -10.64
N PRO A 55 -6.67 3.00 -11.29
CA PRO A 55 -7.55 1.96 -11.83
C PRO A 55 -8.41 1.33 -10.72
N SER A 56 -9.62 0.89 -11.06
CA SER A 56 -10.52 0.20 -10.12
C SER A 56 -9.95 -1.07 -9.50
N SER A 57 -8.92 -1.68 -10.12
CA SER A 57 -8.18 -2.80 -9.54
C SER A 57 -7.49 -2.43 -8.22
N PHE A 58 -7.13 -1.16 -8.03
CA PHE A 58 -6.67 -0.61 -6.76
C PHE A 58 -7.88 -0.29 -5.89
N GLN A 59 -8.41 -1.32 -5.23
CA GLN A 59 -9.64 -1.25 -4.42
C GLN A 59 -9.70 -0.08 -3.42
N ARG A 60 -8.52 0.41 -2.96
CA ARG A 60 -8.39 1.51 -2.00
C ARG A 60 -7.26 2.47 -2.41
N PRO A 61 -7.57 3.53 -3.17
CA PRO A 61 -6.63 4.61 -3.42
C PRO A 61 -6.32 5.38 -2.12
N PRO A 62 -5.15 6.05 -2.04
CA PRO A 62 -4.75 6.78 -0.84
C PRO A 62 -5.68 7.96 -0.58
N ARG A 63 -6.30 7.98 0.61
CA ARG A 63 -7.12 9.11 1.07
C ARG A 63 -6.24 10.29 1.49
N ASN A 64 -6.85 11.45 1.76
CA ASN A 64 -6.15 12.62 2.30
C ASN A 64 -5.36 12.24 3.57
N PRO A 65 -4.02 12.18 3.53
CA PRO A 65 -3.23 11.81 4.69
C PRO A 65 -3.34 12.85 5.81
N ALA A 66 -3.56 14.14 5.51
CA ALA A 66 -3.70 15.17 6.54
C ALA A 66 -4.91 14.95 7.46
N GLU A 67 -5.97 14.34 6.94
CA GLU A 67 -7.20 14.04 7.69
C GLU A 67 -7.23 12.61 8.24
N LYS A 68 -6.58 11.66 7.57
CA LYS A 68 -6.81 10.22 7.79
C LYS A 68 -5.64 9.46 8.38
N LEU A 69 -4.44 10.05 8.46
CA LEU A 69 -3.25 9.34 8.99
C LEU A 69 -3.50 8.75 10.38
N SER A 70 -4.13 9.52 11.27
CA SER A 70 -4.43 9.14 12.65
C SER A 70 -5.71 8.32 12.83
N SER A 71 -6.49 8.09 11.77
CA SER A 71 -7.81 7.45 11.83
C SER A 71 -7.94 6.25 10.88
N GLY A 72 -7.02 5.29 11.02
CA GLY A 72 -7.10 4.00 10.33
C GLY A 72 -6.67 4.04 8.87
N TYR A 73 -5.61 4.79 8.57
CA TYR A 73 -4.90 4.74 7.29
C TYR A 73 -4.32 3.33 7.07
N LYS A 74 -4.64 2.69 5.94
CA LYS A 74 -4.30 1.29 5.70
C LYS A 74 -2.89 1.15 5.13
N ALA A 75 -2.27 -0.01 5.36
CA ALA A 75 -0.96 -0.36 4.82
C ALA A 75 -0.86 -0.18 3.28
N THR A 76 -1.91 -0.54 2.55
CA THR A 76 -1.98 -0.32 1.09
C THR A 76 -2.03 1.16 0.73
N GLU A 77 -2.68 1.98 1.54
CA GLU A 77 -2.72 3.44 1.32
C GLU A 77 -1.37 4.07 1.62
N TYR A 78 -0.67 3.62 2.67
CA TYR A 78 0.71 4.04 2.95
C TYR A 78 1.63 3.74 1.78
N TYR A 79 1.57 2.52 1.23
CA TYR A 79 2.37 2.13 0.09
C TYR A 79 2.13 3.01 -1.15
N LEU A 80 0.87 3.12 -1.57
CA LEU A 80 0.51 3.86 -2.78
C LEU A 80 0.82 5.34 -2.61
N TYR A 81 0.63 5.88 -1.41
CA TYR A 81 0.99 7.25 -1.10
C TYR A 81 2.50 7.45 -1.13
N VAL A 82 3.25 6.78 -0.27
CA VAL A 82 4.68 7.06 -0.07
C VAL A 82 5.49 6.54 -1.25
N PHE A 83 5.42 5.25 -1.58
CA PHE A 83 6.27 4.68 -2.63
C PHE A 83 5.68 4.85 -4.03
N GLY A 84 4.36 4.87 -4.17
CA GLY A 84 3.68 5.09 -5.45
C GLY A 84 3.72 6.55 -5.91
N LEU A 85 3.15 7.47 -5.13
CA LEU A 85 3.01 8.88 -5.49
C LEU A 85 4.18 9.74 -4.98
N GLY A 86 4.78 9.38 -3.85
CA GLY A 86 5.78 10.19 -3.15
C GLY A 86 6.97 10.65 -3.99
N PRO A 87 7.57 9.83 -4.87
CA PRO A 87 8.68 10.29 -5.72
C PRO A 87 8.34 11.52 -6.55
N GLY A 88 7.10 11.61 -7.03
CA GLY A 88 6.59 12.78 -7.74
C GLY A 88 6.17 13.91 -6.80
N LEU A 89 5.35 13.61 -5.79
CA LEU A 89 4.74 14.63 -4.95
C LEU A 89 5.73 15.31 -4.01
N PHE A 90 6.68 14.58 -3.44
CA PHE A 90 7.66 15.14 -2.50
C PHE A 90 8.76 15.95 -3.17
N ARG A 91 8.95 15.82 -4.49
CA ARG A 91 9.99 16.56 -5.24
C ARG A 91 9.85 18.08 -5.14
N THR A 92 8.63 18.56 -4.99
CA THR A 92 8.32 20.00 -4.91
C THR A 92 8.34 20.54 -3.49
N ILE A 93 8.50 19.66 -2.49
CA ILE A 93 8.35 19.97 -1.06
C ILE A 93 9.66 19.78 -0.32
N LEU A 94 10.35 18.67 -0.56
CA LEU A 94 11.61 18.31 0.08
C LEU A 94 12.78 18.93 -0.67
N ASP A 95 13.81 19.36 0.07
CA ASP A 95 15.07 19.79 -0.53
C ASP A 95 15.75 18.60 -1.24
N ALA A 96 16.59 18.91 -2.23
CA ALA A 96 17.06 17.93 -3.20
C ALA A 96 17.76 16.73 -2.56
N GLU A 97 18.54 16.93 -1.49
CA GLU A 97 19.26 15.85 -0.79
C GLU A 97 18.32 14.85 -0.10
N TYR A 98 17.29 15.34 0.61
CA TYR A 98 16.31 14.50 1.30
C TYR A 98 15.45 13.75 0.29
N TRP A 99 15.06 14.43 -0.79
CA TRP A 99 14.29 13.81 -1.86
C TRP A 99 15.10 12.72 -2.59
N GLN A 100 16.38 12.98 -2.91
CA GLN A 100 17.25 12.00 -3.55
C GLN A 100 17.47 10.77 -2.66
N ASN A 101 17.73 10.98 -1.36
CA ASN A 101 17.86 9.89 -0.39
C ASN A 101 16.56 9.06 -0.32
N PHE A 102 15.40 9.71 -0.29
CA PHE A 102 14.10 9.05 -0.35
C PHE A 102 13.88 8.27 -1.67
N CYS A 103 14.33 8.80 -2.81
CA CYS A 103 14.23 8.11 -4.09
C CYS A 103 15.13 6.87 -4.17
N GLN A 104 16.28 6.85 -3.48
CA GLN A 104 17.11 5.65 -3.35
C GLN A 104 16.34 4.54 -2.63
N LEU A 105 15.73 4.88 -1.49
CA LEU A 105 14.86 3.96 -0.76
C LEU A 105 13.73 3.43 -1.65
N THR A 106 12.98 4.33 -2.28
CA THR A 106 11.82 3.95 -3.09
C THR A 106 12.20 3.03 -4.24
N SER A 107 13.30 3.33 -4.93
CA SER A 107 13.81 2.50 -6.03
C SER A 107 14.21 1.11 -5.53
N GLY A 108 14.90 1.02 -4.39
CA GLY A 108 15.27 -0.25 -3.78
C GLY A 108 14.04 -1.07 -3.39
N VAL A 109 13.07 -0.45 -2.70
CA VAL A 109 11.80 -1.09 -2.30
C VAL A 109 11.03 -1.62 -3.50
N HIS A 110 10.89 -0.84 -4.57
CA HIS A 110 10.21 -1.29 -5.78
C HIS A 110 10.88 -2.50 -6.42
N ILE A 111 12.21 -2.59 -6.41
CA ILE A 111 12.93 -3.78 -6.90
C ILE A 111 12.63 -4.98 -5.99
N LEU A 112 12.71 -4.83 -4.67
CA LEU A 112 12.49 -5.95 -3.74
C LEU A 112 11.07 -6.51 -3.78
N LEU A 113 10.09 -5.68 -4.15
CA LEU A 113 8.68 -6.07 -4.21
C LEU A 113 8.21 -6.57 -5.59
N GLN A 114 9.11 -6.75 -6.56
CA GLN A 114 8.73 -7.35 -7.84
C GLN A 114 8.40 -8.84 -7.70
N TRP A 115 7.63 -9.38 -8.64
CA TRP A 115 7.35 -10.81 -8.73
C TRP A 115 8.55 -11.62 -9.25
N SER A 116 9.44 -10.97 -9.99
CA SER A 116 10.67 -11.56 -10.51
C SER A 116 11.77 -10.52 -10.42
N ILE A 117 12.93 -10.91 -9.89
CA ILE A 117 14.07 -10.04 -9.65
C ILE A 117 15.32 -10.73 -10.19
N THR A 118 16.07 -10.03 -11.05
CA THR A 118 17.34 -10.51 -11.59
C THR A 118 18.50 -10.25 -10.63
N GLY A 119 19.60 -11.00 -10.76
CA GLY A 119 20.80 -10.78 -9.94
C GLY A 119 21.35 -9.35 -10.02
N GLY A 120 21.34 -8.74 -11.22
CA GLY A 120 21.76 -7.34 -11.39
C GLY A 120 20.83 -6.34 -10.67
N GLN A 121 19.53 -6.60 -10.66
CA GLN A 121 18.58 -5.79 -9.88
C GLN A 121 18.79 -5.95 -8.37
N ILE A 122 19.07 -7.16 -7.89
CA ILE A 122 19.40 -7.42 -6.48
C ILE A 122 20.63 -6.61 -6.06
N GLN A 123 21.71 -6.63 -6.85
CA GLN A 123 22.92 -5.85 -6.59
C GLN A 123 22.63 -4.34 -6.58
N ASN A 124 21.82 -3.86 -7.52
CA ASN A 124 21.41 -2.47 -7.55
C ASN A 124 20.58 -2.08 -6.32
N ALA A 125 19.62 -2.91 -5.91
CA ALA A 125 18.81 -2.69 -4.72
C ALA A 125 19.68 -2.64 -3.45
N GLN A 126 20.65 -3.55 -3.31
CA GLN A 126 21.62 -3.52 -2.20
C GLN A 126 22.30 -2.16 -2.10
N ARG A 127 22.89 -1.70 -3.21
CA ARG A 127 23.57 -0.40 -3.25
C ARG A 127 22.63 0.75 -2.90
N LEU A 128 21.42 0.77 -3.47
CA LEU A 128 20.44 1.83 -3.21
C LEU A 128 20.01 1.88 -1.74
N LEU A 129 19.74 0.73 -1.12
CA LEU A 129 19.26 0.66 0.26
C LEU A 129 20.37 0.94 1.29
N VAL A 130 21.61 0.51 1.02
CA VAL A 130 22.77 0.88 1.84
C VAL A 130 23.01 2.39 1.76
N ASN A 131 23.06 2.95 0.55
CA ASN A 131 23.22 4.40 0.35
C ASN A 131 22.08 5.19 1.02
N PHE A 132 20.85 4.67 0.98
CA PHE A 132 19.74 5.27 1.70
C PHE A 132 20.01 5.31 3.21
N ALA A 133 20.41 4.20 3.81
CA ALA A 133 20.65 4.11 5.25
C ALA A 133 21.81 5.02 5.71
N GLU A 134 22.91 5.04 4.96
CA GLU A 134 24.05 5.94 5.21
C GLU A 134 23.65 7.41 5.03
N GLY A 135 22.92 7.73 3.96
CA GLY A 135 22.39 9.08 3.74
C GLY A 135 21.40 9.50 4.81
N TYR A 136 20.56 8.58 5.31
CA TYR A 136 19.63 8.85 6.41
C TYR A 136 20.38 9.21 7.69
N GLU A 137 21.44 8.45 8.01
CA GLU A 137 22.31 8.70 9.15
C GLU A 137 22.95 10.09 9.07
N ASN A 138 23.43 10.50 7.89
CA ASN A 138 24.06 11.79 7.70
C ASN A 138 23.05 12.96 7.69
N LEU A 139 21.88 12.78 7.08
CA LEU A 139 20.91 13.86 6.89
C LEU A 139 20.06 14.12 8.14
N TYR A 140 19.48 13.07 8.74
CA TYR A 140 18.52 13.20 9.83
C TYR A 140 19.16 13.02 11.20
N TYR A 141 19.84 11.89 11.42
CA TYR A 141 20.44 11.55 12.72
C TYR A 141 21.70 12.38 13.02
N GLN A 142 22.49 12.70 12.00
CA GLN A 142 23.72 13.49 12.07
C GLN A 142 24.74 12.96 13.09
N ARG A 143 24.63 11.67 13.46
CA ARG A 143 25.47 11.02 14.48
C ARG A 143 25.43 11.71 15.85
N ARG A 144 24.33 12.39 16.16
CA ARG A 144 24.16 13.08 17.44
C ARG A 144 23.43 12.20 18.45
N GLU A 145 24.00 12.06 19.64
CA GLU A 145 23.40 11.27 20.73
C GLU A 145 21.96 11.70 21.07
N ASP A 146 21.69 13.00 21.04
CA ASP A 146 20.36 13.56 21.31
C ASP A 146 19.31 13.30 20.22
N ARG A 147 19.73 12.75 19.07
CA ARG A 147 18.87 12.28 17.99
C ARG A 147 18.84 10.76 17.87
N LEU A 148 19.35 10.02 18.85
CA LEU A 148 19.39 8.56 18.81
C LEU A 148 18.00 7.92 18.62
N HIS A 149 16.94 8.60 19.07
CA HIS A 149 15.56 8.18 18.87
C HIS A 149 15.09 8.20 17.39
N PHE A 150 15.86 8.79 16.48
CA PHE A 150 15.64 8.70 15.02
C PHE A 150 16.13 7.36 14.44
N CYS A 151 17.04 6.66 15.13
CA CYS A 151 17.63 5.39 14.69
C CYS A 151 16.67 4.22 14.97
N ARG A 152 15.50 4.22 14.32
CA ARG A 152 14.53 3.14 14.45
C ARG A 152 15.06 1.86 13.77
N PRO A 153 14.75 0.66 14.31
CA PRO A 153 15.19 -0.60 13.72
C PRO A 153 14.84 -0.77 12.24
N CYS A 154 13.72 -0.19 11.78
CA CYS A 154 13.29 -0.29 10.38
C CYS A 154 14.32 0.24 9.38
N VAL A 155 15.07 1.30 9.71
CA VAL A 155 16.11 1.86 8.84
C VAL A 155 17.28 0.88 8.70
N HIS A 156 17.73 0.31 9.82
CA HIS A 156 18.78 -0.70 9.81
C HIS A 156 18.33 -1.97 9.09
N THR A 157 17.11 -2.45 9.36
CA THR A 157 16.56 -3.64 8.69
C THR A 157 16.49 -3.45 7.18
N VAL A 158 16.04 -2.29 6.69
CA VAL A 158 15.94 -2.06 5.24
C VAL A 158 17.30 -1.91 4.56
N GLY A 159 18.25 -1.21 5.18
CA GLY A 159 19.57 -0.98 4.61
C GLY A 159 20.50 -2.19 4.67
N ALA A 160 20.50 -2.92 5.79
CA ALA A 160 21.46 -3.99 6.04
C ALA A 160 20.95 -5.40 5.70
N HIS A 161 19.66 -5.67 5.89
CA HIS A 161 19.13 -7.04 5.91
C HIS A 161 18.08 -7.36 4.84
N ALA A 162 17.40 -6.35 4.29
CA ALA A 162 16.26 -6.61 3.41
C ALA A 162 16.66 -7.43 2.17
N VAL A 163 17.80 -7.14 1.56
CA VAL A 163 18.24 -7.86 0.35
C VAL A 163 18.72 -9.28 0.67
N SER A 164 19.43 -9.48 1.79
CA SER A 164 19.86 -10.83 2.18
C SER A 164 18.67 -11.74 2.44
N GLU A 165 17.60 -11.22 3.04
CA GLU A 165 16.36 -11.96 3.21
C GLU A 165 15.64 -12.24 1.88
N ILE A 166 15.69 -11.31 0.92
CA ILE A 166 15.14 -11.52 -0.43
C ILE A 166 15.93 -12.58 -1.20
N ILE A 167 17.26 -12.63 -1.05
CA ILE A 167 18.08 -13.71 -1.62
C ILE A 167 17.71 -15.06 -1.01
N ARG A 168 17.48 -15.09 0.31
CA ARG A 168 17.16 -16.31 1.06
C ARG A 168 15.76 -16.85 0.79
N LEU A 169 14.74 -15.98 0.79
CA LEU A 169 13.33 -16.35 0.78
C LEU A 169 12.67 -16.13 -0.60
N GLY A 170 13.34 -15.43 -1.50
CA GLY A 170 12.80 -15.00 -2.78
C GLY A 170 12.16 -13.60 -2.72
N PRO A 171 11.58 -13.15 -3.84
CA PRO A 171 11.04 -11.80 -3.96
C PRO A 171 9.98 -11.44 -2.92
N GLY A 172 9.96 -10.17 -2.51
CA GLY A 172 9.14 -9.66 -1.41
C GLY A 172 7.64 -9.75 -1.66
N ALA A 173 7.23 -9.81 -2.93
CA ALA A 173 5.84 -10.05 -3.32
C ALA A 173 5.29 -11.37 -2.75
N TYR A 174 6.13 -12.39 -2.59
CA TYR A 174 5.73 -13.71 -2.10
C TYR A 174 5.75 -13.84 -0.57
N SER A 175 6.50 -12.97 0.12
CA SER A 175 6.66 -12.99 1.58
C SER A 175 5.79 -11.94 2.29
N THR A 176 4.80 -11.37 1.59
CA THR A 176 3.88 -10.41 2.22
C THR A 176 2.98 -11.08 3.26
N GLN A 177 2.66 -10.35 4.33
CA GLN A 177 1.76 -10.84 5.37
C GLN A 177 0.28 -10.62 5.03
N PHE A 178 -0.07 -10.06 3.87
CA PHE A 178 -1.46 -9.70 3.55
C PHE A 178 -2.41 -10.89 3.58
N ALA A 179 -2.00 -12.03 3.01
CA ALA A 179 -2.81 -13.25 3.02
C ALA A 179 -3.01 -13.77 4.46
N MET A 180 -1.95 -13.73 5.27
CA MET A 180 -1.98 -14.16 6.67
C MET A 180 -2.89 -13.26 7.51
N GLU A 181 -2.74 -11.94 7.41
CA GLU A 181 -3.56 -10.94 8.10
C GLU A 181 -5.03 -11.04 7.70
N ARG A 182 -5.30 -11.27 6.41
CA ARG A 182 -6.65 -11.52 5.92
C ARG A 182 -7.23 -12.77 6.56
N THR A 183 -6.45 -13.84 6.67
CA THR A 183 -6.85 -15.11 7.29
C THR A 183 -7.11 -14.94 8.79
N ILE A 184 -6.26 -14.20 9.50
CA ILE A 184 -6.44 -13.86 10.92
C ILE A 184 -7.75 -13.09 11.11
N GLY A 185 -8.00 -12.06 10.30
CA GLY A 185 -9.22 -11.27 10.37
C GLY A 185 -10.48 -12.09 10.08
N ASP A 186 -10.41 -12.98 9.08
CA ASP A 186 -11.50 -13.88 8.69
C ASP A 186 -11.82 -14.87 9.82
N LEU A 187 -10.81 -15.54 10.38
CA LEU A 187 -10.97 -16.44 11.53
C LEU A 187 -11.46 -15.70 12.78
N GLY A 188 -10.98 -14.47 13.02
CA GLY A 188 -11.41 -13.64 14.14
C GLY A 188 -12.91 -13.33 14.11
N GLN A 189 -13.51 -13.15 12.91
CA GLN A 189 -14.95 -12.93 12.76
C GLN A 189 -15.80 -14.17 13.14
N GLU A 190 -15.18 -15.35 13.15
CA GLU A 190 -15.86 -16.60 13.49
C GLU A 190 -15.84 -16.91 15.00
N VAL A 191 -15.03 -16.19 15.77
CA VAL A 191 -14.95 -16.36 17.23
C VAL A 191 -16.22 -15.79 17.85
N LYS A 192 -17.12 -16.68 18.28
CA LYS A 192 -18.43 -16.31 18.85
C LYS A 192 -18.54 -16.51 20.36
N GLN A 193 -17.52 -17.12 20.98
CA GLN A 193 -17.50 -17.41 22.40
C GLN A 193 -16.40 -16.64 23.12
N PRO A 194 -16.72 -15.57 23.87
CA PRO A 194 -15.72 -14.74 24.55
C PRO A 194 -15.08 -15.43 25.77
N SER A 195 -15.74 -16.44 26.36
CA SER A 195 -15.23 -17.14 27.55
C SER A 195 -14.15 -18.18 27.27
N ASN A 196 -14.07 -18.72 26.05
CA ASN A 196 -13.00 -19.64 25.63
C ASN A 196 -12.65 -19.44 24.14
N PRO A 197 -12.08 -18.27 23.80
CA PRO A 197 -11.90 -17.87 22.41
C PRO A 197 -10.92 -18.77 21.66
N PHE A 198 -9.86 -19.26 22.32
CA PHE A 198 -8.86 -20.12 21.68
C PHE A 198 -9.39 -21.52 21.37
N ALA A 199 -10.13 -22.14 22.29
CA ALA A 199 -10.76 -23.44 22.00
C ALA A 199 -11.83 -23.30 20.91
N ASN A 200 -12.60 -22.22 20.91
CA ASN A 200 -13.57 -21.93 19.87
C ASN A 200 -12.89 -21.74 18.51
N LEU A 201 -11.83 -20.95 18.45
CA LEU A 201 -11.02 -20.74 17.25
C LEU A 201 -10.43 -22.06 16.71
N ALA A 202 -9.88 -22.90 17.59
CA ALA A 202 -9.34 -24.21 17.20
C ALA A 202 -10.41 -25.11 16.57
N GLN A 203 -11.62 -25.15 17.16
CA GLN A 203 -12.75 -25.90 16.60
C GLN A 203 -13.24 -25.32 15.27
N ARG A 204 -13.26 -23.99 15.11
CA ARG A 204 -13.60 -23.33 13.84
C ARG A 204 -12.58 -23.67 12.74
N ALA A 205 -11.29 -23.57 13.05
CA ALA A 205 -10.21 -23.93 12.14
C ALA A 205 -10.28 -25.41 11.73
N LEU A 206 -10.48 -26.33 12.69
CA LEU A 206 -10.64 -27.76 12.41
C LEU A 206 -11.83 -28.03 11.51
N ARG A 207 -13.00 -27.43 11.79
CA ARG A 207 -14.19 -27.58 10.96
C ARG A 207 -13.98 -27.08 9.54
N ARG A 208 -13.30 -25.94 9.36
CA ARG A 208 -12.97 -25.41 8.03
C ARG A 208 -12.02 -26.35 7.27
N ALA A 209 -11.01 -26.89 7.94
CA ALA A 209 -10.12 -27.87 7.34
C ALA A 209 -10.86 -29.14 6.91
N GLN A 210 -11.77 -29.65 7.75
CA GLN A 210 -12.61 -30.81 7.44
C GLN A 210 -13.54 -30.55 6.23
N VAL A 211 -14.22 -29.39 6.20
CA VAL A 211 -15.08 -29.01 5.06
C VAL A 211 -14.25 -28.88 3.78
N ASN A 212 -13.10 -28.20 3.84
CA ASN A 212 -12.22 -28.08 2.67
C ASN A 212 -11.72 -29.44 2.18
N ALA A 213 -11.35 -30.35 3.10
CA ALA A 213 -10.94 -31.71 2.74
C ALA A 213 -12.09 -32.49 2.08
N LEU A 214 -13.31 -32.40 2.61
CA LEU A 214 -14.49 -33.03 2.02
C LEU A 214 -14.79 -32.50 0.62
N LYS A 215 -14.70 -31.18 0.41
CA LYS A 215 -14.87 -30.55 -0.91
C LYS A 215 -13.82 -31.00 -1.93
N ILE A 216 -12.59 -31.26 -1.49
CA ILE A 216 -11.53 -31.77 -2.37
C ILE A 216 -11.75 -33.25 -2.71
N ILE A 217 -12.15 -34.06 -1.72
CA ILE A 217 -12.36 -35.51 -1.90
C ILE A 217 -13.63 -35.80 -2.69
N LEU A 218 -14.69 -35.02 -2.47
CA LEU A 218 -16.01 -35.14 -3.10
C LEU A 218 -16.41 -33.78 -3.71
N PRO A 219 -15.87 -33.39 -4.87
CA PRO A 219 -16.17 -32.09 -5.49
C PRO A 219 -17.67 -31.85 -5.73
N GLU A 220 -18.47 -32.90 -5.89
CA GLU A 220 -19.93 -32.84 -6.07
C GLU A 220 -20.69 -32.26 -4.87
N VAL A 221 -20.10 -32.28 -3.66
CA VAL A 221 -20.71 -31.64 -2.48
C VAL A 221 -20.30 -30.18 -2.33
N ASP A 222 -19.36 -29.69 -3.15
CA ASP A 222 -18.92 -28.31 -3.09
C ASP A 222 -19.93 -27.39 -3.80
N SER A 223 -20.94 -26.96 -3.07
CA SER A 223 -21.91 -25.95 -3.52
C SER A 223 -21.30 -24.58 -3.84
N ASP A 224 -20.05 -24.32 -3.45
CA ASP A 224 -19.36 -23.06 -3.72
C ASP A 224 -18.67 -23.06 -5.09
N THR A 225 -18.53 -24.22 -5.75
CA THR A 225 -17.90 -24.34 -7.09
C THR A 225 -18.76 -23.76 -8.21
N GLY A 226 -20.04 -23.49 -7.95
CA GLY A 226 -20.94 -22.84 -8.90
C GLY A 226 -20.58 -21.37 -9.08
N TYR A 227 -19.56 -21.07 -9.90
CA TYR A 227 -19.38 -19.72 -10.42
C TYR A 227 -20.61 -19.39 -11.28
N THR A 228 -21.56 -18.66 -10.68
CA THR A 228 -22.69 -18.12 -11.39
C THR A 228 -22.32 -16.73 -11.87
N LEU A 229 -22.49 -16.51 -13.17
CA LEU A 229 -22.26 -15.20 -13.76
C LEU A 229 -23.09 -14.14 -13.03
N PRO A 230 -22.50 -13.00 -12.66
CA PRO A 230 -23.25 -11.91 -12.06
C PRO A 230 -24.47 -11.56 -12.93
N LYS A 231 -25.61 -11.24 -12.31
CA LYS A 231 -26.85 -10.96 -13.05
C LYS A 231 -26.64 -9.93 -14.17
N GLY A 232 -26.86 -10.36 -15.42
CA GLY A 232 -26.71 -9.53 -16.62
C GLY A 232 -25.28 -9.39 -17.14
N ALA A 233 -24.34 -10.19 -16.63
CA ALA A 233 -23.07 -10.42 -17.28
C ALA A 233 -23.25 -11.34 -18.50
N ILE A 234 -22.42 -11.15 -19.52
CA ILE A 234 -22.38 -11.92 -20.76
C ILE A 234 -21.06 -12.69 -20.78
N ASP A 235 -21.13 -14.01 -20.93
CA ASP A 235 -19.95 -14.83 -21.17
C ASP A 235 -19.43 -14.57 -22.59
N LEU A 236 -18.16 -14.18 -22.70
CA LEU A 236 -17.50 -13.96 -23.99
C LEU A 236 -16.68 -15.18 -24.44
N GLY A 237 -16.65 -16.26 -23.65
CA GLY A 237 -15.79 -17.42 -23.86
C GLY A 237 -14.35 -17.20 -23.37
N GLU A 238 -13.52 -18.24 -23.41
CA GLU A 238 -12.10 -18.21 -23.01
C GLU A 238 -11.84 -17.64 -21.60
N GLY A 239 -12.78 -17.83 -20.67
CA GLY A 239 -12.69 -17.30 -19.30
C GLY A 239 -12.88 -15.78 -19.21
N ARG A 240 -13.40 -15.13 -20.25
CA ARG A 240 -13.70 -13.70 -20.28
C ARG A 240 -15.18 -13.46 -20.06
N VAL A 241 -15.48 -12.53 -19.16
CA VAL A 241 -16.86 -12.17 -18.84
C VAL A 241 -17.03 -10.67 -19.03
N LEU A 242 -17.99 -10.29 -19.88
CA LEU A 242 -18.44 -8.91 -19.97
C LEU A 242 -19.42 -8.68 -18.82
N LEU A 243 -19.02 -7.86 -17.85
CA LEU A 243 -19.92 -7.47 -16.76
C LEU A 243 -21.03 -6.54 -17.29
N ARG A 244 -21.83 -5.94 -16.42
CA ARG A 244 -22.74 -4.84 -16.80
C ARG A 244 -22.36 -3.56 -16.07
N PRO A 245 -22.68 -2.38 -16.60
CA PRO A 245 -22.62 -1.16 -15.82
C PRO A 245 -23.44 -1.32 -14.53
N ARG A 246 -22.83 -1.03 -13.39
CA ARG A 246 -23.45 -1.14 -12.06
C ARG A 246 -24.22 0.12 -11.66
N GLU A 247 -23.91 1.26 -12.27
CA GLU A 247 -24.63 2.50 -12.02
C GLU A 247 -26.05 2.45 -12.55
N ARG A 248 -27.01 2.85 -11.71
CA ARG A 248 -28.43 2.93 -12.07
C ARG A 248 -28.75 4.15 -12.92
N LYS A 249 -28.01 5.25 -12.74
CA LYS A 249 -28.23 6.53 -13.44
C LYS A 249 -27.20 6.69 -14.55
N LEU A 250 -27.65 7.25 -15.68
CA LEU A 250 -26.77 7.77 -16.72
C LEU A 250 -26.20 9.11 -16.23
N TYR A 251 -24.94 9.38 -16.52
CA TYR A 251 -24.38 10.71 -16.37
C TYR A 251 -23.95 11.25 -17.73
N GLN A 252 -24.00 12.57 -17.86
CA GLN A 252 -23.51 13.26 -19.04
C GLN A 252 -21.99 13.35 -18.94
N ALA A 253 -21.27 12.83 -19.93
CA ALA A 253 -19.82 12.93 -19.97
C ALA A 253 -19.35 14.39 -20.05
N GLU A 254 -18.17 14.69 -19.50
CA GLU A 254 -17.61 16.05 -19.50
C GLU A 254 -17.37 16.53 -20.94
N PHE A 255 -17.41 17.85 -21.18
CA PHE A 255 -17.47 18.48 -22.50
C PHE A 255 -16.63 17.78 -23.60
N LYS A 256 -15.32 17.56 -23.35
CA LYS A 256 -14.42 16.93 -24.33
C LYS A 256 -14.69 15.44 -24.56
N GLU A 257 -15.07 14.71 -23.51
CA GLU A 257 -15.41 13.29 -23.59
C GLU A 257 -16.80 13.12 -24.23
N GLY A 258 -17.75 13.98 -23.89
CA GLY A 258 -19.11 14.00 -24.41
C GLY A 258 -19.19 14.28 -25.91
N ASP A 259 -18.40 15.22 -26.43
CA ASP A 259 -18.33 15.50 -27.88
C ASP A 259 -17.81 14.28 -28.66
N LEU A 260 -16.80 13.61 -28.11
CA LEU A 260 -16.20 12.42 -28.73
C LEU A 260 -17.19 11.25 -28.73
N LEU A 261 -17.86 11.02 -27.61
CA LEU A 261 -18.90 9.98 -27.48
C LEU A 261 -20.11 10.26 -28.36
N MET A 262 -20.52 11.52 -28.48
CA MET A 262 -21.62 11.93 -29.36
C MET A 262 -21.28 11.70 -30.83
N ASN A 263 -20.06 12.08 -31.25
CA ASN A 263 -19.59 11.88 -32.62
C ASN A 263 -19.47 10.39 -32.99
N GLN A 264 -19.02 9.55 -32.05
CA GLN A 264 -18.73 8.15 -32.35
C GLN A 264 -19.93 7.22 -32.13
N PHE A 265 -20.78 7.51 -31.13
CA PHE A 265 -21.83 6.60 -30.68
C PHE A 265 -23.23 7.25 -30.62
N GLY A 266 -23.37 8.54 -30.96
CA GLY A 266 -24.66 9.25 -30.96
C GLY A 266 -25.26 9.49 -29.58
N SER A 267 -24.46 9.36 -28.51
CA SER A 267 -24.90 9.60 -27.14
C SER A 267 -23.76 10.21 -26.31
N SER A 268 -24.03 11.34 -25.64
CA SER A 268 -23.15 11.92 -24.63
C SER A 268 -23.41 11.37 -23.22
N TYR A 269 -24.38 10.46 -23.08
CA TYR A 269 -24.75 9.83 -21.81
C TYR A 269 -24.09 8.45 -21.71
N VAL A 270 -23.38 8.24 -20.61
CA VAL A 270 -22.67 7.00 -20.32
C VAL A 270 -23.02 6.49 -18.93
N ARG A 271 -22.80 5.19 -18.72
CA ARG A 271 -22.81 4.56 -17.39
C ARG A 271 -21.40 4.13 -17.07
N ARG A 272 -20.90 4.41 -15.87
CA ARG A 272 -19.58 3.90 -15.48
C ARG A 272 -19.64 2.39 -15.29
N TRP A 273 -18.64 1.74 -15.85
CA TRP A 273 -18.35 0.34 -15.62
C TRP A 273 -17.63 0.19 -14.27
N GLY A 274 -18.43 0.04 -13.21
CA GLY A 274 -17.93 -0.20 -11.86
C GLY A 274 -17.41 1.04 -11.13
N ARG A 275 -17.25 0.88 -9.81
CA ARG A 275 -16.20 1.52 -9.01
C ARG A 275 -15.20 0.42 -8.68
#